data_AF-A0A7W0SE34-F1
#
_entry.id   AF-A0A7W0SE34-F1
#
_cell.length_a   1.000
_cell.length_b   1.000
_cell.length_c   1.000
_cell.angle_alpha   90.00
_cell.angle_beta   90.00
_cell.angle_gamma   90.00
#
_symmetry.space_group_name_H-M   'P 1'
#
loop_
_entity.id
_entity.type
_entity.pdbx_description
1 polymer ?
#
loop_
_entity_poly.entity_id
_entity_poly.type
_entity_poly.pdbx_seq_one_letter_code
_entity_poly.pdbx_strand_id
1 'polypeptide(L)'
;REQQDKTGGFQCFIPLAFYPPGTALSSLPGPDAIDNLKTIAISRLMLDNFDHIKAYWVMLGKQTAQTALHYGANDLDGTITDGGELTHSYSVESNNEVKMSKQEIIEMIERAGFEAVERDTVYNRVERMEV
;
A
#
# COMPACT_ATOMS: atom_id res chain seq x y z
N ARG A 1 -13.57 -12.11 3.18
CA ARG A 1 -13.99 -12.39 4.57
C ARG A 1 -14.41 -13.84 4.75
N GLU A 2 -15.50 -14.34 4.16
CA GLU A 2 -15.98 -15.72 4.41
C GLU A 2 -14.97 -16.81 4.06
N GLN A 3 -14.16 -16.63 3.00
CA GLN A 3 -13.11 -17.57 2.67
C GLN A 3 -11.99 -17.58 3.73
N GLN A 4 -11.69 -16.41 4.28
CA GLN A 4 -10.72 -16.28 5.38
C GLN A 4 -11.25 -16.95 6.65
N ASP A 5 -12.54 -16.85 6.95
CA ASP A 5 -13.16 -17.58 8.07
C ASP A 5 -13.00 -19.11 7.94
N LYS A 6 -12.99 -19.62 6.71
CA LYS A 6 -12.88 -21.06 6.43
C LYS A 6 -11.44 -21.56 6.48
N THR A 7 -10.47 -20.78 5.99
CA THR A 7 -9.12 -21.29 5.73
C THR A 7 -8.00 -20.54 6.43
N GLY A 8 -8.23 -19.31 6.91
CA GLY A 8 -7.24 -18.50 7.64
C GLY A 8 -5.94 -18.19 6.88
N GLY A 9 -5.91 -18.38 5.55
CA GLY A 9 -4.68 -18.37 4.77
C GLY A 9 -4.28 -17.01 4.21
N PHE A 10 -5.14 -16.00 4.30
CA PHE A 10 -4.82 -14.65 3.85
C PHE A 10 -4.15 -13.87 4.97
N GLN A 11 -3.01 -13.25 4.67
CA GLN A 11 -2.30 -12.38 5.61
C GLN A 11 -2.71 -10.92 5.47
N CYS A 12 -3.02 -10.50 4.23
CA CYS A 12 -3.17 -9.10 3.90
C CYS A 12 -4.23 -8.88 2.82
N PHE A 13 -5.03 -7.84 2.99
CA PHE A 13 -5.93 -7.34 1.96
C PHE A 13 -5.31 -6.11 1.28
N ILE A 14 -5.42 -6.05 -0.04
CA ILE A 14 -4.79 -5.03 -0.87
C ILE A 14 -5.86 -4.34 -1.72
N PRO A 15 -6.35 -3.16 -1.32
CA PRO A 15 -7.20 -2.35 -2.18
C PRO A 15 -6.35 -1.75 -3.32
N LEU A 16 -6.65 -2.15 -4.55
CA LEU A 16 -5.98 -1.63 -5.74
C LEU A 16 -6.90 -0.60 -6.42
N ALA A 17 -6.46 0.65 -6.41
CA ALA A 17 -7.14 1.74 -7.09
C ALA A 17 -7.20 1.47 -8.60
N PHE A 18 -8.35 1.71 -9.23
CA PHE A 18 -8.46 1.60 -10.68
C PHE A 18 -7.63 2.72 -11.35
N TYR A 19 -6.74 2.35 -12.26
CA TYR A 19 -5.94 3.29 -13.06
C TYR A 19 -6.43 3.29 -14.52
N PRO A 20 -7.23 4.29 -14.95
CA PRO A 20 -7.85 4.30 -16.27
C PRO A 20 -6.92 4.40 -17.50
N PRO A 21 -5.81 5.20 -17.47
CA PRO A 21 -5.00 5.42 -18.67
C PRO A 21 -4.51 4.14 -19.34
N GLY A 22 -4.54 4.10 -20.67
CA GLY A 22 -4.10 2.93 -21.44
C GLY A 22 -5.06 1.74 -21.44
N THR A 23 -6.23 1.85 -20.80
CA THR A 23 -7.24 0.78 -20.77
C THR A 23 -8.45 1.07 -21.68
N ALA A 24 -9.24 0.03 -21.97
CA ALA A 24 -10.53 0.16 -22.66
C ALA A 24 -11.57 0.98 -21.87
N LEU A 25 -11.31 1.22 -20.58
CA LEU A 25 -12.17 1.98 -19.66
C LEU A 25 -11.56 3.36 -19.34
N SER A 26 -10.66 3.87 -20.18
CA SER A 26 -9.98 5.16 -20.00
C SER A 26 -10.91 6.38 -19.94
N SER A 27 -12.17 6.24 -20.36
CA SER A 27 -13.20 7.28 -20.22
C SER A 27 -13.84 7.36 -18.83
N LEU A 28 -13.65 6.33 -17.98
CA LEU A 28 -14.12 6.35 -16.61
C LEU A 28 -13.16 7.11 -15.71
N PRO A 29 -13.66 7.84 -14.70
CA PRO A 29 -12.79 8.41 -13.68
C PRO A 29 -12.13 7.30 -12.86
N GLY A 30 -10.86 7.50 -12.50
CA GLY A 30 -10.23 6.77 -11.41
C GLY A 30 -10.71 7.29 -10.05
N PRO A 31 -10.50 6.53 -8.96
CA PRO A 31 -10.82 7.00 -7.61
C PRO A 31 -9.90 8.17 -7.23
N ASP A 32 -10.45 9.14 -6.51
CA ASP A 32 -9.64 10.21 -5.93
C ASP A 32 -8.97 9.77 -4.61
N ALA A 33 -8.19 10.66 -3.99
CA ALA A 33 -7.52 10.37 -2.73
C ALA A 33 -8.52 10.06 -1.59
N ILE A 34 -9.69 10.72 -1.57
CA ILE A 34 -10.71 10.51 -0.53
C ILE A 34 -11.38 9.15 -0.72
N ASP A 35 -11.68 8.76 -1.96
CA ASP A 35 -12.23 7.45 -2.30
C ASP A 35 -11.27 6.32 -1.86
N ASN A 36 -9.97 6.51 -2.12
CA ASN A 36 -8.94 5.56 -1.70
C ASN A 36 -8.86 5.44 -0.17
N LEU A 37 -8.82 6.56 0.56
CA LEU A 37 -8.76 6.57 2.02
C LEU A 37 -10.03 5.95 2.66
N LYS A 38 -11.22 6.26 2.11
CA LYS A 38 -12.48 5.64 2.52
C LYS A 38 -12.46 4.13 2.28
N THR A 39 -11.96 3.70 1.13
CA THR A 39 -11.85 2.28 0.79
C THR A 39 -10.97 1.54 1.80
N ILE A 40 -9.82 2.12 2.19
CA ILE A 40 -8.94 1.54 3.22
C ILE A 40 -9.64 1.47 4.58
N ALA A 41 -10.28 2.56 5.03
CA ALA A 41 -11.00 2.60 6.30
C ALA A 41 -12.17 1.60 6.36
N ILE A 42 -12.98 1.54 5.31
CA ILE A 42 -14.07 0.58 5.20
C ILE A 42 -13.51 -0.84 5.19
N SER A 43 -12.40 -1.09 4.48
CA SER A 43 -11.76 -2.41 4.48
C SER A 43 -11.31 -2.83 5.87
N ARG A 44 -10.68 -1.93 6.65
CA ARG A 44 -10.28 -2.23 8.03
C ARG A 44 -11.48 -2.53 8.93
N LEU A 45 -12.61 -1.84 8.75
CA LEU A 45 -13.82 -2.07 9.53
C LEU A 45 -14.57 -3.35 9.12
N MET A 46 -14.56 -3.69 7.83
CA MET A 46 -15.30 -4.81 7.27
C MET A 46 -14.54 -6.14 7.34
N LEU A 47 -13.21 -6.10 7.26
CA LEU A 47 -12.35 -7.29 7.21
C LEU A 47 -11.73 -7.55 8.59
N ASP A 48 -12.61 -7.82 9.57
CA ASP A 48 -12.25 -8.17 10.95
C ASP A 48 -11.31 -9.38 11.09
N ASN A 49 -11.18 -10.20 10.05
CA ASN A 49 -10.39 -11.43 10.02
C ASN A 49 -9.12 -11.33 9.14
N PHE A 50 -8.72 -10.12 8.75
CA PHE A 50 -7.44 -9.84 8.09
C PHE A 50 -6.56 -8.99 9.01
N ASP A 51 -5.39 -9.52 9.37
CA ASP A 51 -4.46 -8.80 10.23
C ASP A 51 -3.94 -7.52 9.57
N HIS A 52 -3.74 -7.55 8.25
CA HIS A 52 -3.06 -6.49 7.52
C HIS A 52 -3.88 -5.89 6.38
N ILE A 53 -3.88 -4.56 6.30
CA ILE A 53 -4.39 -3.80 5.15
C ILE A 53 -3.22 -3.03 4.53
N LYS A 54 -2.99 -3.24 3.23
CA LYS A 54 -1.86 -2.65 2.51
C LYS A 54 -2.19 -1.27 1.94
N ALA A 55 -1.30 -0.31 2.16
CA ALA A 55 -1.24 0.93 1.40
C ALA A 55 -0.10 0.81 0.37
N TYR A 56 -0.46 0.57 -0.89
CA TYR A 56 0.52 0.43 -1.97
C TYR A 56 0.80 1.80 -2.60
N TRP A 57 1.93 2.40 -2.23
CA TRP A 57 2.19 3.81 -2.54
C TRP A 57 2.32 4.10 -4.04
N VAL A 58 2.72 3.11 -4.84
CA VAL A 58 2.83 3.25 -6.30
C VAL A 58 1.48 3.60 -6.95
N MET A 59 0.38 3.04 -6.45
CA MET A 59 -0.97 3.32 -6.99
C MET A 59 -1.70 4.43 -6.25
N LEU A 60 -1.35 4.69 -4.99
CA LEU A 60 -2.01 5.72 -4.16
C LEU A 60 -1.33 7.09 -4.26
N GLY A 61 -0.05 7.12 -4.60
CA GLY A 61 0.84 8.26 -4.40
C GLY A 61 1.35 8.32 -2.96
N LYS A 62 2.53 8.93 -2.76
CA LYS A 62 3.25 8.92 -1.49
C LYS A 62 2.44 9.58 -0.36
N GLN A 63 1.84 10.72 -0.65
CA GLN A 63 1.05 11.49 0.34
C GLN A 63 -0.22 10.76 0.78
N THR A 64 -0.96 10.18 -0.16
CA THR A 64 -2.17 9.40 0.14
C THR A 64 -1.80 8.13 0.91
N ALA A 65 -0.72 7.44 0.54
CA ALA A 65 -0.26 6.25 1.23
C ALA A 65 0.21 6.54 2.66
N GLN A 66 0.89 7.66 2.90
CA GLN A 66 1.23 8.13 4.24
C GLN A 66 -0.03 8.40 5.06
N THR A 67 -0.99 9.13 4.48
CA THR A 67 -2.26 9.45 5.16
C THR A 67 -3.05 8.18 5.47
N ALA A 68 -2.99 7.17 4.61
CA ALA A 68 -3.69 5.90 4.78
C ALA A 68 -3.32 5.13 6.05
N LEU A 69 -2.14 5.39 6.64
CA LEU A 69 -1.74 4.82 7.93
C LEU A 69 -2.72 5.21 9.05
N HIS A 70 -3.29 6.42 9.00
CA HIS A 70 -4.33 6.85 9.93
C HIS A 70 -5.74 6.36 9.57
N TYR A 71 -5.92 5.75 8.40
CA TYR A 71 -7.19 5.21 7.92
C TYR A 71 -7.26 3.69 8.03
N GLY A 72 -6.31 3.05 8.72
CA GLY A 72 -6.36 1.63 9.05
C GLY A 72 -5.36 0.77 8.28
N ALA A 73 -4.60 1.32 7.34
CA ALA A 73 -3.46 0.62 6.76
C ALA A 73 -2.36 0.44 7.80
N ASN A 74 -1.72 -0.73 7.82
CA ASN A 74 -0.57 -1.01 8.69
C ASN A 74 0.59 -1.68 7.93
N ASP A 75 0.47 -1.78 6.60
CA ASP A 75 1.46 -2.37 5.72
C ASP A 75 1.67 -1.41 4.54
N LEU A 76 2.72 -0.60 4.64
CA LEU A 76 3.10 0.34 3.59
C LEU A 76 4.09 -0.35 2.65
N ASP A 77 3.72 -0.49 1.38
CA ASP A 77 4.48 -1.31 0.42
C ASP A 77 4.67 -0.61 -0.93
N GLY A 78 5.69 -1.04 -1.67
CA GLY A 78 6.04 -0.58 -3.01
C GLY A 78 7.49 -0.92 -3.40
N THR A 79 7.80 -0.72 -4.67
CA THR A 79 9.12 -1.08 -5.21
C THR A 79 10.19 -0.07 -4.77
N ILE A 80 11.27 -0.54 -4.15
CA ILE A 80 12.36 0.34 -3.66
C ILE A 80 13.26 0.84 -4.81
N THR A 81 13.36 0.07 -5.89
CA THR A 81 14.17 0.37 -7.07
C THR A 81 13.42 1.29 -8.06
N ASP A 82 14.06 1.65 -9.17
CA ASP A 82 13.50 2.52 -10.24
C ASP A 82 12.21 2.00 -10.91
N GLY A 83 11.59 0.93 -10.40
CA GLY A 83 10.42 0.29 -11.00
C GLY A 83 10.76 -0.46 -12.29
N GLY A 84 9.85 -1.33 -12.72
CA GLY A 84 9.89 -1.91 -14.07
C GLY A 84 8.99 -1.12 -15.03
N GLU A 85 9.05 -1.44 -16.33
CA GLU A 85 8.14 -0.88 -17.35
C GLU A 85 6.66 -1.03 -16.95
N LEU A 86 6.31 -2.16 -16.33
CA LEU A 86 4.99 -2.41 -15.75
C LEU A 86 4.62 -1.39 -14.67
N THR A 87 5.53 -1.07 -13.76
CA THR A 87 5.30 -0.13 -12.66
C THR A 87 4.97 1.28 -13.16
N HIS A 88 5.61 1.72 -14.24
CA HIS A 88 5.29 3.00 -14.88
C HIS A 88 3.92 3.03 -15.54
N SER A 89 3.36 1.88 -15.93
CA SER A 89 2.06 1.83 -16.62
C SER A 89 0.85 2.09 -15.72
N TYR A 90 1.00 1.94 -14.40
CA TYR A 90 -0.09 2.11 -13.42
C TYR A 90 0.25 3.04 -12.25
N SER A 91 1.45 3.62 -12.24
CA SER A 91 1.85 4.57 -11.20
C SER A 91 1.09 5.88 -11.33
N VAL A 92 0.60 6.41 -10.21
CA VAL A 92 0.02 7.76 -10.16
C VAL A 92 1.09 8.84 -9.98
N GLU A 93 2.29 8.45 -9.53
CA GLU A 93 3.47 9.33 -9.53
C GLU A 93 4.06 9.40 -10.95
N SER A 94 4.45 10.60 -11.38
CA SER A 94 4.97 10.89 -12.74
C SER A 94 6.46 11.29 -12.72
N ASN A 95 7.09 11.40 -13.90
CA ASN A 95 8.45 11.96 -14.09
C ASN A 95 9.60 11.29 -13.28
N ASN A 96 9.80 9.98 -13.41
CA ASN A 96 10.88 9.23 -12.73
C ASN A 96 10.80 9.17 -11.19
N GLU A 97 9.70 9.60 -10.57
CA GLU A 97 9.50 9.54 -9.11
C GLU A 97 8.93 8.21 -8.61
N VAL A 98 8.83 7.20 -9.48
CA VAL A 98 8.32 5.86 -9.16
C VAL A 98 9.39 5.00 -8.47
N LYS A 99 10.08 5.61 -7.51
CA LYS A 99 11.02 4.94 -6.60
C LYS A 99 10.97 5.58 -5.23
N MET A 100 11.28 4.76 -4.23
CA MET A 100 11.53 5.20 -2.87
C MET A 100 12.62 4.33 -2.26
N SER A 101 13.69 4.94 -1.79
CA SER A 101 14.67 4.28 -0.96
C SER A 101 14.03 3.74 0.33
N LYS A 102 14.67 2.74 0.94
CA LYS A 102 14.28 2.24 2.27
C LYS A 102 14.16 3.37 3.29
N GLN A 103 15.09 4.33 3.25
CA GLN A 103 15.10 5.46 4.18
C GLN A 103 13.89 6.38 3.99
N GLU A 104 13.47 6.64 2.75
CA GLU A 104 12.27 7.43 2.47
C GLU A 104 10.99 6.75 2.97
N ILE A 105 10.90 5.41 2.86
CA ILE A 105 9.79 4.63 3.44
C ILE A 105 9.75 4.81 4.96
N ILE A 106 10.90 4.63 5.63
CA ILE A 106 11.03 4.78 7.08
C ILE A 106 10.59 6.18 7.51
N GLU A 107 11.16 7.22 6.90
CA GLU A 107 10.81 8.60 7.21
C GLU A 107 9.32 8.90 6.98
N MET A 108 8.73 8.33 5.92
CA MET A 108 7.30 8.52 5.64
C MET A 108 6.42 7.92 6.74
N ILE A 109 6.76 6.73 7.25
CA ILE A 109 6.02 6.09 8.36
C ILE A 109 6.22 6.89 9.65
N GLU A 110 7.47 7.25 9.98
CA GLU A 110 7.80 7.95 11.22
C GLU A 110 7.22 9.37 11.27
N ARG A 111 7.20 10.11 10.14
CA ARG A 111 6.56 11.43 10.03
C ARG A 111 5.04 11.36 10.20
N ALA A 112 4.42 10.22 9.96
CA ALA A 112 3.01 9.97 10.27
C ALA A 112 2.78 9.58 11.75
N GLY A 113 3.85 9.48 12.57
CA GLY A 113 3.76 9.16 13.99
C GLY A 113 3.67 7.67 14.30
N PHE A 114 4.08 6.80 13.38
CA PHE A 114 4.10 5.35 13.56
C PHE A 114 5.54 4.81 13.64
N GLU A 115 5.72 3.60 14.18
CA GLU A 115 7.00 2.89 14.17
C GLU A 115 7.20 2.18 12.82
N ALA A 116 8.32 2.46 12.14
CA ALA A 116 8.71 1.77 10.92
C ALA A 116 9.34 0.41 11.25
N VAL A 117 8.67 -0.68 10.85
CA VAL A 117 9.13 -2.06 11.09
C VAL A 117 9.42 -2.76 9.77
N GLU A 118 10.67 -3.16 9.56
CA GLU A 118 11.03 -4.09 8.48
C GLU A 118 10.52 -5.49 8.85
N ARG A 119 9.82 -6.15 7.92
CA ARG A 119 9.17 -7.44 8.14
C ARG A 119 9.64 -8.54 7.20
N ASP A 120 9.52 -9.78 7.66
CA ASP A 120 9.65 -10.96 6.80
C ASP A 120 8.35 -11.25 6.02
N THR A 121 8.28 -12.41 5.39
CA THR A 121 7.13 -12.84 4.58
C THR A 121 5.86 -13.15 5.38
N VAL A 122 5.98 -13.33 6.70
CA VAL A 122 4.89 -13.63 7.63
C VAL A 122 4.74 -12.58 8.73
N TYR A 123 5.20 -11.35 8.45
CA TYR A 123 5.04 -10.17 9.30
C TYR A 123 5.79 -10.20 10.63
N ASN A 124 6.79 -11.08 10.80
CA ASN A 124 7.71 -10.95 11.92
C ASN A 124 8.67 -9.78 11.69
N ARG A 125 9.03 -9.09 12.77
CA ARG A 125 10.10 -8.08 12.76
C ARG A 125 11.42 -8.73 12.35
N VAL A 126 12.10 -8.14 11.37
CA VAL A 126 13.44 -8.57 10.97
C VAL A 126 14.46 -7.99 11.95
N GLU A 127 15.20 -8.87 12.60
CA GLU A 127 16.39 -8.50 13.39
C GLU A 127 17.64 -8.81 12.58
N ARG A 128 18.41 -7.76 12.25
CA ARG A 128 19.73 -7.93 11.63
C ARG A 128 20.76 -7.79 12.73
N MET A 129 21.49 -8.86 13.03
CA MET A 129 22.68 -8.76 13.87
C MET A 129 23.73 -7.95 13.10
N GLU A 130 24.28 -6.91 13.72
CA GLU A 130 25.48 -6.25 13.19
C GLU A 130 26.63 -7.25 13.21
N VAL A 131 27.26 -7.45 12.06
CA VAL A 131 28.47 -8.28 11.87
C VAL A 131 29.68 -7.37 11.80
#